data_AF-A0A852WB28-F1
#
_entry.id   AF-A0A852WB28-F1
#
_cell.length_a   1.000
_cell.length_b   1.000
_cell.length_c   1.000
_cell.angle_alpha   90.00
_cell.angle_beta   90.00
_cell.angle_gamma   90.00
#
_symmetry.space_group_name_H-M   'P 1'
#
loop_
_entity.id
_entity.type
_entity.pdbx_description
1 polymer ?
#
loop_
_entity_poly.entity_id
_entity_poly.type
_entity_poly.pdbx_seq_one_letter_code
_entity_poly.pdbx_strand_id
1 'polypeptide(L)'
;MSRRVLVTGAASGIGAEVARRFVDAGDEVVSLDLKDTSVGVARHVHCDLSDVASIDAAVAALDGEFDALCNVAGVPGTAPAELVLRVNLLGLRHLTESVVERIRPGGAIVNVGCG
;
A
#
# COMPACT_ATOMS: atom_id res chain seq x y z
N MET A 1 -7.87 -8.30 18.91
CA MET A 1 -8.54 -7.20 18.19
C MET A 1 -8.16 -7.31 16.73
N SER A 2 -9.11 -7.10 15.82
CA SER A 2 -8.85 -7.02 14.38
C SER A 2 -8.11 -5.71 14.07
N ARG A 3 -7.04 -5.78 13.28
CA ARG A 3 -6.26 -4.62 12.84
C ARG A 3 -6.79 -4.12 11.50
N ARG A 4 -6.62 -2.83 11.22
CA ARG A 4 -6.89 -2.24 9.92
C ARG A 4 -5.58 -1.93 9.21
N VAL A 5 -5.36 -2.55 8.06
CA VAL A 5 -4.06 -2.60 7.39
C VAL A 5 -4.16 -2.06 5.97
N LEU A 6 -3.31 -1.09 5.64
CA LEU A 6 -3.11 -0.62 4.28
C LEU A 6 -2.02 -1.47 3.61
N VAL A 7 -2.27 -2.00 2.42
CA VAL A 7 -1.25 -2.75 1.66
C VAL A 7 -1.15 -2.20 0.25
N THR A 8 0.01 -1.67 -0.11
CA THR A 8 0.29 -1.31 -1.51
C THR A 8 0.77 -2.53 -2.28
N GLY A 9 0.42 -2.67 -3.56
CA GLY A 9 0.91 -3.78 -4.39
C GLY A 9 0.20 -5.11 -4.12
N ALA A 10 -1.01 -5.07 -3.56
CA ALA A 10 -1.75 -6.25 -3.11
C ALA A 10 -2.34 -7.10 -4.26
N ALA A 11 -2.22 -6.69 -5.52
CA ALA A 11 -2.77 -7.44 -6.66
C ALA A 11 -1.90 -8.64 -7.07
N SER A 12 -0.61 -8.68 -6.69
CA SER A 12 0.27 -9.76 -7.10
C SER A 12 1.46 -10.00 -6.16
N GLY A 13 2.16 -11.12 -6.39
CA GLY A 13 3.44 -11.42 -5.75
C GLY A 13 3.40 -11.36 -4.22
N ILE A 14 4.41 -10.69 -3.64
CA ILE A 14 4.56 -10.55 -2.18
C ILE A 14 3.39 -9.78 -1.59
N GLY A 15 2.92 -8.71 -2.24
CA GLY A 15 1.83 -7.88 -1.70
C GLY A 15 0.51 -8.65 -1.59
N ALA A 16 0.18 -9.50 -2.57
CA ALA A 16 -1.00 -10.37 -2.50
C ALA A 16 -0.92 -11.35 -1.32
N GLU A 17 0.26 -11.95 -1.10
CA GLU A 17 0.46 -12.85 0.04
C GLU A 17 0.41 -12.13 1.38
N VAL A 18 0.96 -10.91 1.47
CA VAL A 18 0.86 -10.06 2.66
C VAL A 18 -0.61 -9.74 2.97
N ALA A 19 -1.38 -9.30 1.96
CA ALA A 19 -2.81 -9.02 2.12
C ALA A 19 -3.57 -10.28 2.56
N ARG A 20 -3.31 -11.43 1.93
CA ARG A 20 -3.95 -12.70 2.26
C ARG A 20 -3.70 -13.10 3.71
N ARG A 21 -2.47 -12.95 4.22
CA ARG A 21 -2.14 -13.29 5.61
C ARG A 21 -2.89 -12.44 6.63
N PHE A 22 -3.08 -11.15 6.36
CA PHE A 22 -3.87 -10.27 7.22
C PHE A 22 -5.36 -10.64 7.16
N VAL A 23 -5.91 -10.87 5.96
CA VAL A 23 -7.29 -11.33 5.80
C VAL A 23 -7.53 -12.66 6.53
N ASP A 24 -6.65 -13.65 6.36
CA ASP A 24 -6.74 -14.96 7.01
C ASP A 24 -6.64 -14.86 8.55
N ALA A 25 -5.99 -13.82 9.07
CA ALA A 25 -5.93 -13.50 10.50
C ALA A 25 -7.17 -12.76 11.03
N GLY A 26 -8.13 -12.41 10.16
CA GLY A 26 -9.33 -11.66 10.50
C GLY A 26 -9.12 -10.15 10.60
N ASP A 27 -8.05 -9.62 10.00
CA ASP A 27 -7.77 -8.20 9.90
C ASP A 27 -8.51 -7.55 8.71
N GLU A 28 -8.85 -6.28 8.84
CA GLU A 28 -9.47 -5.48 7.77
C GLU A 28 -8.37 -4.92 6.85
N VAL A 29 -8.28 -5.47 5.64
CA VAL A 29 -7.27 -5.04 4.65
C VAL A 29 -7.86 -4.07 3.64
N VAL A 30 -7.18 -2.93 3.46
CA VAL A 30 -7.42 -2.00 2.36
C VAL A 30 -6.25 -2.09 1.37
N SER A 31 -6.55 -2.50 0.15
CA SER A 31 -5.59 -2.62 -0.94
C SER A 31 -5.44 -1.29 -1.69
N LEU A 32 -4.18 -0.87 -1.92
CA LEU A 32 -3.80 0.18 -2.85
C LEU A 32 -3.02 -0.45 -4.02
N ASP A 33 -3.58 -0.48 -5.22
CA ASP A 33 -2.91 -1.08 -6.39
C ASP A 33 -3.48 -0.50 -7.69
N LEU A 34 -2.79 -0.72 -8.81
CA LEU A 34 -3.29 -0.42 -10.16
C LEU A 34 -4.38 -1.40 -10.61
N LYS A 35 -4.36 -2.61 -10.06
CA LYS A 35 -5.26 -3.71 -10.45
C LYS A 35 -6.05 -4.20 -9.26
N ASP A 36 -7.25 -4.71 -9.52
CA ASP A 36 -8.00 -5.45 -8.51
C ASP A 36 -7.19 -6.64 -8.00
N THR A 37 -7.28 -6.88 -6.69
CA THR A 37 -6.70 -8.06 -6.06
C THR A 37 -7.71 -9.21 -6.04
N SER A 38 -7.23 -10.44 -6.20
CA SER A 38 -8.06 -11.64 -6.01
C SER A 38 -8.22 -12.02 -4.53
N VAL A 39 -7.53 -11.33 -3.62
CA VAL A 39 -7.65 -11.53 -2.18
C VAL A 39 -8.95 -10.90 -1.69
N GLY A 40 -9.64 -11.54 -0.75
CA GLY A 40 -10.87 -11.04 -0.12
C GLY A 40 -10.64 -9.84 0.81
N VAL A 41 -10.03 -8.78 0.31
CA VAL A 41 -9.80 -7.52 1.03
C VAL A 41 -11.13 -6.83 1.32
N ALA A 42 -11.18 -6.06 2.41
CA ALA A 42 -12.37 -5.30 2.77
C ALA A 42 -12.66 -4.19 1.74
N ARG A 43 -11.59 -3.61 1.17
CA ARG A 43 -11.69 -2.55 0.17
C ARG A 43 -10.49 -2.55 -0.74
N HIS A 44 -10.72 -2.28 -2.02
CA HIS A 44 -9.68 -1.95 -2.99
C HIS A 44 -9.83 -0.48 -3.42
N VAL A 45 -8.71 0.22 -3.52
CA VAL A 45 -8.63 1.60 -4.02
C VAL A 45 -7.54 1.64 -5.08
N HIS A 46 -7.92 2.09 -6.28
CA HIS A 46 -6.97 2.28 -7.36
C HIS A 46 -5.92 3.33 -6.97
N CYS A 47 -4.64 3.01 -7.09
CA CYS A 47 -3.54 3.92 -6.78
C CYS A 47 -2.33 3.66 -7.68
N ASP A 48 -2.02 4.63 -8.55
CA ASP A 48 -0.78 4.66 -9.32
C ASP A 48 0.29 5.43 -8.53
N LEU A 49 1.28 4.73 -7.99
CA LEU A 49 2.38 5.35 -7.25
C LEU A 49 3.34 6.16 -8.13
N SER A 50 3.22 6.09 -9.45
CA SER A 50 4.01 6.94 -10.36
C SER A 50 3.38 8.31 -10.62
N ASP A 51 2.15 8.53 -10.15
CA ASP A 51 1.37 9.76 -10.31
C ASP A 51 0.88 10.32 -8.97
N VAL A 52 1.38 11.49 -8.60
CA VAL A 52 1.01 12.19 -7.36
C VAL A 52 -0.50 12.45 -7.27
N ALA A 53 -1.16 12.81 -8.38
CA ALA A 53 -2.59 13.08 -8.37
C ALA A 53 -3.40 11.79 -8.11
N SER A 54 -2.92 10.64 -8.61
CA SER A 54 -3.54 9.35 -8.30
C SER A 54 -3.36 9.00 -6.82
N ILE A 55 -2.21 9.31 -6.21
CA ILE A 55 -1.97 9.06 -4.78
C ILE A 55 -2.90 9.93 -3.94
N ASP A 56 -2.99 11.23 -4.25
CA ASP A 56 -3.85 12.17 -3.51
C ASP A 56 -5.33 11.76 -3.58
N ALA A 57 -5.79 11.33 -4.76
CA ALA A 57 -7.14 10.80 -4.94
C ALA A 57 -7.38 9.52 -4.12
N ALA A 58 -6.40 8.60 -4.10
CA ALA A 58 -6.48 7.39 -3.29
C ALA A 58 -6.54 7.72 -1.80
N VAL A 59 -5.68 8.62 -1.31
CA VAL A 59 -5.65 9.07 0.10
C VAL A 59 -6.96 9.74 0.49
N ALA A 60 -7.53 10.59 -0.38
CA ALA A 60 -8.81 11.23 -0.14
C ALA A 60 -9.98 10.22 -0.08
N ALA A 61 -9.87 9.10 -0.80
CA ALA A 61 -10.86 8.03 -0.75
C ALA A 61 -10.77 7.20 0.53
N LEU A 62 -9.62 7.16 1.20
CA LEU A 62 -9.44 6.42 2.45
C LEU A 62 -10.15 7.13 3.61
N ASP A 63 -10.82 6.36 4.45
CA ASP A 63 -11.51 6.81 5.66
C ASP A 63 -10.84 6.25 6.93
N GLY A 64 -11.00 6.90 8.08
CA GLY A 64 -10.51 6.43 9.37
C GLY A 64 -8.99 6.31 9.54
N GLU A 65 -8.60 5.56 10.55
CA GLU A 65 -7.21 5.30 10.94
C GLU A 65 -6.79 3.86 10.63
N PHE A 66 -5.49 3.60 10.68
CA PHE A 66 -4.88 2.31 10.37
C PHE A 66 -3.91 1.89 11.47
N ASP A 67 -3.79 0.59 11.69
CA ASP A 67 -2.81 -0.01 12.59
C ASP A 67 -1.50 -0.33 11.85
N ALA A 68 -1.54 -0.46 10.52
CA ALA A 68 -0.34 -0.65 9.73
C ALA A 68 -0.45 -0.14 8.28
N LEU A 69 0.69 0.32 7.75
CA LEU A 69 0.93 0.53 6.31
C LEU A 69 2.05 -0.42 5.86
N CYS A 70 1.74 -1.27 4.89
CA CYS A 70 2.68 -2.14 4.21
C CYS A 70 2.95 -1.61 2.81
N ASN A 71 4.08 -0.92 2.64
CA ASN A 71 4.56 -0.47 1.34
C ASN A 71 5.28 -1.64 0.63
N VAL A 72 4.53 -2.38 -0.20
CA VAL A 72 5.02 -3.56 -0.93
C VAL A 72 5.04 -3.34 -2.45
N ALA A 73 4.26 -2.38 -2.97
CA ALA A 73 4.31 -2.02 -4.37
C ALA A 73 5.71 -1.59 -4.80
N GLY A 74 6.15 -2.10 -5.94
CA GLY A 74 7.40 -1.71 -6.56
C GLY A 74 7.54 -2.28 -7.96
N VAL A 75 8.36 -1.63 -8.77
CA VAL A 75 8.79 -2.12 -10.09
C VAL A 75 10.22 -2.68 -9.99
N PRO A 76 10.58 -3.69 -10.81
CA PRO A 76 11.91 -4.28 -10.76
C PRO A 76 12.99 -3.26 -11.17
N GLY A 77 14.19 -3.38 -10.60
CA GLY A 77 15.32 -2.49 -10.92
C GLY A 77 15.81 -2.55 -12.37
N THR A 78 15.31 -3.50 -13.16
CA THR A 78 15.54 -3.59 -14.61
C THR A 78 14.61 -2.69 -15.44
N ALA A 79 13.59 -2.08 -14.81
CA ALA A 79 12.72 -1.10 -15.45
C ALA A 79 13.46 0.25 -15.67
N PRO A 80 12.90 1.18 -16.47
CA PRO A 80 13.51 2.50 -16.65
C PRO A 80 13.75 3.20 -15.31
N ALA A 81 14.97 3.74 -15.13
CA ALA A 81 15.41 4.29 -13.83
C ALA A 81 14.46 5.38 -13.28
N GLU A 82 13.92 6.23 -14.15
CA GLU A 82 12.94 7.24 -13.75
C GLU A 82 11.66 6.60 -13.16
N LEU A 83 11.16 5.52 -13.77
CA LEU A 83 9.98 4.82 -13.27
C LEU A 83 10.27 4.15 -11.93
N VAL A 84 11.44 3.52 -11.79
CA VAL A 84 11.90 2.92 -10.53
C VAL A 84 11.92 3.97 -9.40
N LEU A 85 12.50 5.15 -9.65
CA LEU A 85 12.55 6.23 -8.68
C LEU A 85 11.17 6.79 -8.35
N ARG A 86 10.31 6.98 -9.36
CA ARG A 86 8.94 7.46 -9.18
C ARG A 86 8.13 6.50 -8.31
N VAL A 87 8.13 5.21 -8.59
CA VAL A 87 7.30 4.23 -7.87
C VAL A 87 7.92 3.84 -6.53
N ASN A 88 9.15 3.34 -6.53
CA ASN A 88 9.73 2.65 -5.37
C ASN A 88 10.23 3.61 -4.29
N LEU A 89 10.36 4.91 -4.60
CA LEU A 89 10.87 5.91 -3.66
C LEU A 89 9.94 7.11 -3.52
N LEU A 90 9.71 7.87 -4.60
CA LEU A 90 8.99 9.15 -4.51
C LEU A 90 7.51 8.95 -4.19
N GLY A 91 6.83 8.07 -4.91
CA GLY A 91 5.43 7.73 -4.70
C GLY A 91 5.19 7.06 -3.36
N LEU A 92 6.03 6.08 -3.00
CA LEU A 92 6.02 5.45 -1.68
C LEU A 92 6.15 6.50 -0.57
N ARG A 93 7.12 7.40 -0.67
CA ARG A 93 7.34 8.47 0.31
C ARG A 93 6.12 9.38 0.40
N HIS A 94 5.61 9.85 -0.73
CA HIS A 94 4.45 10.75 -0.78
C HIS A 94 3.20 10.11 -0.14
N LEU A 95 2.92 8.85 -0.49
CA LEU A 95 1.83 8.10 0.14
C LEU A 95 2.03 8.01 1.66
N THR A 96 3.24 7.65 2.10
CA THR A 96 3.56 7.47 3.51
C THR A 96 3.39 8.77 4.30
N GLU A 97 3.94 9.88 3.80
CA GLU A 97 3.79 11.21 4.40
C GLU A 97 2.31 11.65 4.44
N SER A 98 1.51 11.27 3.45
CA SER A 98 0.09 11.61 3.36
C SER A 98 -0.81 10.83 4.32
N VAL A 99 -0.37 9.68 4.82
CA VAL A 99 -1.17 8.82 5.72
C VAL A 99 -0.57 8.64 7.11
N VAL A 100 0.63 9.17 7.38
CA VAL A 100 1.34 8.96 8.66
C VAL A 100 0.53 9.41 9.87
N GLU A 101 -0.16 10.55 9.78
CA GLU A 101 -1.03 11.08 10.84
C GLU A 101 -2.29 10.22 11.07
N ARG A 102 -2.55 9.25 10.19
CA ARG A 102 -3.66 8.30 10.29
C ARG A 102 -3.20 6.93 10.80
N ILE A 103 -1.92 6.74 11.05
CA ILE A 103 -1.39 5.54 11.70
C ILE A 103 -1.54 5.71 13.22
N ARG A 104 -2.24 4.78 13.86
CA ARG A 104 -2.51 4.84 15.30
C ARG A 104 -1.22 4.77 16.12
N PRO A 105 -1.22 5.32 17.35
CA PRO A 105 -0.15 5.08 18.31
C PRO A 105 0.10 3.58 18.51
N GLY A 106 1.35 3.13 18.34
CA GLY A 106 1.72 1.72 18.38
C GLY A 106 1.52 0.96 17.05
N GLY A 107 1.03 1.63 16.01
CA GLY A 107 0.98 1.12 14.65
C GLY A 107 2.34 1.06 13.97
N ALA A 108 2.39 0.47 12.78
CA ALA A 108 3.65 0.21 12.06
C ALA A 108 3.61 0.63 10.59
N ILE A 109 4.71 1.19 10.09
CA ILE A 109 4.96 1.39 8.66
C ILE A 109 6.10 0.45 8.26
N VAL A 110 5.86 -0.40 7.26
CA VAL A 110 6.81 -1.39 6.77
C VAL A 110 7.09 -1.13 5.29
N ASN A 111 8.36 -0.96 4.95
CA ASN A 111 8.81 -0.77 3.57
C ASN A 111 9.53 -2.02 3.08
N VAL A 112 9.08 -2.57 1.95
CA VAL A 112 9.80 -3.65 1.26
C VAL A 112 10.76 -3.02 0.25
N GLY A 113 12.06 -3.24 0.45
CA GLY A 113 13.11 -2.78 -0.46
C GLY A 113 13.92 -3.96 -1.01
N CYS A 114 14.62 -3.72 -2.11
CA CYS A 114 15.70 -4.57 -2.60
C CYS A 114 16.99 -3.74 -2.68
N GLY A 115 18.12 -4.35 -2.28
CA GLY A 115 19.46 -3.78 -2.39
C GLY A 115 20.20 -4.29 -3.62
#